data_AF-A0A1Y2BJ05-F1
#
_entry.id   AF-A0A1Y2BJ05-F1
#
_cell.length_a   1.000
_cell.length_b   1.000
_cell.length_c   1.000
_cell.angle_alpha   90.00
_cell.angle_beta   90.00
_cell.angle_gamma   90.00
#
_symmetry.space_group_name_H-M   'P 1'
#
loop_
_entity.id
_entity.type
_entity.pdbx_description
1 polymer ?
#
loop_
_entity_poly.entity_id
_entity_poly.type
_entity_poly.pdbx_seq_one_letter_code
_entity_poly.pdbx_strand_id
1 'polypeptide(L)'
;MFDVTSRITYKNVPNWHRDLERVCENIPIVLCGNKVDVKERKVKTGNVTFHRKKNLQYFEISAKSNYNFEKPFLWLARKLVGNQSLEFVAAPALAPPEVQVDPALIAKYEDELKQAANAPLPDEDDADL
;
A
#
# COMPACT_ATOMS: atom_id res chain seq x y z
N MET A 1 -6.02 -4.95 1.54
CA MET A 1 -6.10 -3.48 1.68
C MET A 1 -6.43 -3.14 3.13
N PHE A 2 -5.94 -2.02 3.65
CA PHE A 2 -6.30 -1.49 4.96
C PHE A 2 -6.49 0.03 4.90
N ASP A 3 -6.99 0.62 5.98
CA ASP A 3 -7.24 2.05 6.13
C ASP A 3 -6.20 2.68 7.06
N VAL A 4 -5.45 3.69 6.58
CA VAL A 4 -4.40 4.34 7.36
C VAL A 4 -4.95 5.15 8.55
N THR A 5 -6.25 5.47 8.56
CA THR A 5 -6.92 6.15 9.69
C THR A 5 -7.44 5.17 10.74
N SER A 6 -7.25 3.85 10.54
CA SER A 6 -7.81 2.82 11.43
C SER A 6 -6.82 1.67 11.70
N ARG A 7 -6.19 1.70 12.89
CA ARG A 7 -5.18 0.68 13.30
C ARG A 7 -5.70 -0.75 13.24
N ILE A 8 -6.97 -0.97 13.60
CA ILE A 8 -7.56 -2.31 13.59
C ILE A 8 -7.57 -2.94 12.20
N THR A 9 -7.73 -2.13 11.14
CA THR A 9 -7.72 -2.64 9.77
C THR A 9 -6.34 -3.15 9.36
N TYR A 10 -5.26 -2.50 9.83
CA TYR A 10 -3.90 -2.97 9.61
C TYR A 10 -3.59 -4.22 10.45
N LYS A 11 -4.01 -4.26 11.72
CA LYS A 11 -3.87 -5.45 12.58
C LYS A 11 -4.52 -6.72 11.99
N ASN A 12 -5.56 -6.55 11.17
CA ASN A 12 -6.24 -7.66 10.49
C ASN A 12 -5.59 -8.10 9.17
N VAL A 13 -4.61 -7.37 8.63
CA VAL A 13 -3.94 -7.73 7.36
C VAL A 13 -3.34 -9.15 7.37
N PRO A 14 -2.65 -9.60 8.43
CA PRO A 14 -2.11 -10.96 8.49
C PRO A 14 -3.19 -12.04 8.40
N ASN A 15 -4.37 -11.81 8.98
CA ASN A 15 -5.49 -12.75 8.90
C ASN A 15 -6.00 -12.88 7.46
N TRP A 16 -6.23 -11.75 6.79
CA TRP A 16 -6.65 -11.73 5.39
C TRP A 16 -5.63 -12.41 4.46
N HIS A 17 -4.34 -12.16 4.69
CA HIS A 17 -3.27 -12.79 3.91
C HIS A 17 -3.26 -14.30 4.10
N ARG A 18 -3.31 -14.77 5.35
CA ARG A 18 -3.36 -16.21 5.68
C ARG A 18 -4.55 -16.89 5.03
N ASP A 19 -5.73 -16.28 5.11
CA ASP A 19 -6.95 -16.87 4.58
C ASP A 19 -6.95 -16.89 3.04
N LEU A 20 -6.29 -15.92 2.38
CA LEU A 20 -6.05 -15.91 0.94
C LEU A 20 -5.06 -17.00 0.51
N GLU A 21 -3.89 -17.08 1.15
CA GLU A 21 -2.84 -18.08 0.83
C GLU A 21 -3.33 -19.52 1.01
N ARG A 22 -4.26 -19.76 1.94
CA ARG A 22 -4.87 -21.08 2.15
C ARG A 22 -5.62 -21.61 0.93
N VAL A 23 -6.11 -20.73 0.06
CA VAL A 23 -6.91 -21.09 -1.12
C VAL A 23 -6.11 -20.88 -2.40
N CYS A 24 -5.35 -19.80 -2.48
CA CYS A 24 -4.57 -19.41 -3.64
C CYS A 24 -3.09 -19.32 -3.28
N GLU A 25 -2.34 -20.35 -3.63
CA GLU A 25 -0.89 -20.37 -3.41
C GLU A 25 -0.14 -19.62 -4.51
N ASN A 26 0.97 -18.95 -4.15
CA ASN A 26 1.94 -18.33 -5.06
C ASN A 26 1.38 -17.28 -6.05
N ILE A 27 0.31 -16.57 -5.68
CA ILE A 27 -0.21 -15.46 -6.48
C ILE A 27 0.51 -14.13 -6.15
N PRO A 28 0.69 -13.21 -7.11
CA PRO A 28 1.21 -11.88 -6.82
C PRO A 28 0.19 -11.05 -6.02
N ILE A 29 0.61 -10.52 -4.87
CA ILE A 29 -0.26 -9.75 -3.96
C ILE A 29 0.31 -8.36 -3.73
N VAL A 30 -0.57 -7.36 -3.71
CA VAL A 30 -0.26 -5.97 -3.37
C VAL A 30 -0.99 -5.58 -2.08
N LEU A 31 -0.24 -5.03 -1.12
CA LEU A 31 -0.79 -4.38 0.06
C LEU A 31 -1.04 -2.90 -0.25
N CYS A 32 -2.27 -2.44 -0.06
CA CYS A 32 -2.62 -1.02 -0.21
C CYS A 32 -3.03 -0.42 1.13
N GLY A 33 -2.40 0.70 1.51
CA GLY A 33 -2.83 1.58 2.61
C GLY A 33 -3.67 2.72 2.04
N ASN A 34 -4.98 2.70 2.27
CA ASN A 34 -5.94 3.65 1.71
C ASN A 34 -6.19 4.83 2.65
N LYS A 35 -6.74 5.93 2.11
CA LYS A 35 -7.11 7.19 2.79
C LYS A 35 -5.95 8.08 3.22
N VAL A 36 -4.86 8.10 2.44
CA VAL A 36 -3.71 8.97 2.74
C VAL A 36 -3.99 10.46 2.55
N ASP A 37 -5.14 10.82 1.97
CA ASP A 37 -5.67 12.18 1.94
C ASP A 37 -6.05 12.73 3.33
N VAL A 38 -6.27 11.84 4.31
CA VAL A 38 -6.66 12.24 5.67
C VAL A 38 -5.43 12.54 6.52
N LYS A 39 -5.31 13.79 6.98
CA LYS A 39 -4.19 14.26 7.82
C LYS A 39 -4.04 13.47 9.12
N GLU A 40 -5.15 13.08 9.74
CA GLU A 40 -5.21 12.33 11.01
C GLU A 40 -4.95 10.83 10.82
N ARG A 41 -3.79 10.51 10.25
CA ARG A 41 -3.33 9.15 10.01
C ARG A 41 -2.98 8.45 11.34
N LYS A 42 -3.55 7.27 11.58
CA LYS A 42 -3.32 6.47 12.80
C LYS A 42 -2.27 5.37 12.65
N VAL A 43 -2.04 4.90 11.42
CA VAL A 43 -1.03 3.90 11.06
C VAL A 43 0.09 4.58 10.30
N LYS A 44 1.20 4.92 10.96
CA LYS A 44 2.32 5.64 10.31
C LYS A 44 3.00 4.79 9.23
N THR A 45 3.57 5.44 8.22
CA THR A 45 4.28 4.81 7.09
C THR A 45 5.34 3.81 7.56
N GLY A 46 6.17 4.21 8.52
CA GLY A 46 7.22 3.35 9.08
C GLY A 46 6.73 2.12 9.86
N ASN A 47 5.48 2.12 10.33
CA ASN A 47 4.91 0.99 11.08
C ASN A 47 4.33 -0.09 10.16
N VAL A 48 4.25 0.17 8.85
CA VAL A 48 3.70 -0.77 7.88
C VAL A 48 4.80 -1.71 7.40
N THR A 49 5.10 -2.75 8.18
CA THR A 49 6.21 -3.69 7.92
C THR A 49 5.78 -5.03 7.32
N PHE A 50 4.49 -5.37 7.34
CA PHE A 50 3.98 -6.69 6.94
C PHE A 50 4.38 -7.06 5.49
N HIS A 51 4.38 -6.08 4.59
CA HIS A 51 4.76 -6.29 3.20
C HIS A 51 6.21 -6.75 3.04
N ARG A 52 7.14 -6.26 3.87
CA ARG A 52 8.54 -6.71 3.87
C ARG A 52 8.67 -8.13 4.40
N LYS A 53 7.93 -8.48 5.46
CA LYS A 53 7.91 -9.83 6.05
C LYS A 53 7.40 -10.89 5.06
N LYS A 54 6.42 -10.54 4.22
CA LYS A 54 5.79 -11.44 3.25
C LYS A 54 6.22 -11.22 1.80
N ASN A 55 7.23 -10.38 1.55
CA ASN A 55 7.71 -10.02 0.22
C ASN A 55 6.59 -9.53 -0.73
N LEU A 56 5.68 -8.73 -0.21
CA LEU A 56 4.58 -8.11 -0.95
C LEU A 56 4.96 -6.71 -1.40
N GLN A 57 4.37 -6.26 -2.50
CA GLN A 57 4.46 -4.86 -2.87
C GLN A 57 3.52 -4.03 -2.00
N TYR A 58 3.98 -2.87 -1.52
CA TYR A 58 3.15 -1.91 -0.79
C TYR A 58 2.99 -0.60 -1.57
N PHE A 59 1.77 -0.09 -1.60
CA PHE A 59 1.46 1.25 -2.11
C PHE A 59 0.53 2.00 -1.16
N GLU A 60 0.80 3.29 -1.04
CA GLU A 60 -0.09 4.24 -0.39
C GLU A 60 -1.02 4.85 -1.43
N ILE A 61 -2.32 4.76 -1.19
CA ILE A 61 -3.35 5.17 -2.15
C ILE A 61 -4.40 6.07 -1.48
N SER A 62 -5.07 6.88 -2.29
CA SER A 62 -6.34 7.48 -1.90
C SER A 62 -7.33 7.30 -3.04
N ALA A 63 -8.39 6.55 -2.76
CA ALA A 63 -9.52 6.42 -3.67
C ALA A 63 -10.24 7.76 -3.88
N LYS A 64 -10.21 8.66 -2.88
CA LYS A 64 -10.93 9.94 -2.93
C LYS A 64 -10.26 10.96 -3.85
N SER A 65 -8.94 10.93 -3.92
CA SER A 65 -8.14 11.85 -4.72
C SER A 65 -7.53 11.22 -5.98
N ASN A 66 -7.83 9.94 -6.24
CA ASN A 66 -7.19 9.12 -7.26
C ASN A 66 -5.65 9.00 -7.09
N TYR A 67 -5.10 9.28 -5.90
CA TYR A 67 -3.66 9.21 -5.66
C TYR A 67 -3.16 7.76 -5.74
N ASN A 68 -2.14 7.52 -6.57
CA ASN A 68 -1.51 6.22 -6.83
C ASN A 68 -2.47 5.09 -7.22
N PHE A 69 -3.68 5.41 -7.67
CA PHE A 69 -4.73 4.43 -7.95
C PHE A 69 -4.28 3.36 -8.95
N GLU A 70 -3.51 3.73 -9.95
CA GLU A 70 -3.04 2.83 -11.02
C GLU A 70 -1.86 1.94 -10.61
N LYS A 71 -1.05 2.34 -9.62
CA LYS A 71 0.21 1.66 -9.27
C LYS A 71 0.02 0.18 -8.87
N PRO A 72 -0.97 -0.18 -8.03
CA PRO A 72 -1.25 -1.59 -7.73
C PRO A 72 -1.55 -2.42 -8.97
N PHE A 73 -2.39 -1.91 -9.86
CA PHE A 73 -2.79 -2.61 -11.08
C PHE A 73 -1.63 -2.76 -12.05
N LEU A 74 -0.85 -1.69 -12.24
CA LEU A 74 0.32 -1.72 -13.11
C LEU A 74 1.36 -2.73 -12.63
N TRP A 75 1.64 -2.77 -11.33
CA TRP A 75 2.57 -3.76 -10.76
C TRP A 75 2.08 -5.19 -10.95
N LEU A 76 0.79 -5.44 -10.69
CA LEU A 76 0.18 -6.75 -10.92
C LEU A 76 0.25 -7.15 -12.40
N ALA A 77 -0.08 -6.24 -13.32
CA ALA A 77 -0.01 -6.48 -14.76
C ALA A 77 1.42 -6.85 -15.19
N ARG A 78 2.43 -6.10 -14.72
CA ARG A 78 3.86 -6.39 -14.99
C ARG A 78 4.26 -7.78 -14.49
N LYS A 79 3.81 -8.16 -13.29
CA LYS A 79 4.12 -9.46 -12.69
C LYS A 79 3.42 -10.62 -13.39
N LEU A 80 2.14 -10.47 -13.72
CA LEU A 80 1.33 -11.52 -14.36
C LEU A 80 1.74 -11.75 -15.82
N VAL A 81 2.06 -10.68 -16.56
CA VAL A 81 2.49 -10.78 -17.97
C VAL A 81 3.98 -11.10 -18.10
N GLY A 82 4.77 -10.90 -17.03
CA GLY A 82 6.22 -11.07 -17.06
C GLY A 82 6.95 -9.98 -17.84
N ASN A 83 6.31 -8.83 -18.08
CA ASN A 83 6.89 -7.70 -18.80
C ASN A 83 7.07 -6.49 -17.87
N GLN A 84 8.31 -6.13 -17.55
CA GLN A 84 8.61 -4.99 -16.68
C GLN A 84 8.42 -3.63 -17.35
N SER A 85 8.48 -3.55 -18.69
CA SER A 85 8.26 -2.31 -19.45
C SER A 85 6.79 -2.07 -19.81
N LEU A 86 5.87 -2.90 -19.31
CA LEU A 86 4.44 -2.67 -19.50
C LEU A 86 4.03 -1.34 -18.87
N GLU A 87 3.32 -0.52 -19.63
CA GLU A 87 2.78 0.78 -19.21
C GLU A 87 1.33 0.92 -19.65
N PHE A 88 0.55 1.68 -18.91
CA PHE A 88 -0.80 2.05 -19.33
C PHE A 88 -0.72 3.20 -20.34
N VAL A 89 -1.29 2.98 -21.52
CA VAL A 89 -1.27 3.96 -22.61
C VAL A 89 -2.25 5.11 -22.40
N ALA A 90 -3.20 4.94 -21.49
CA ALA A 90 -4.19 5.95 -21.13
C ALA A 90 -4.60 5.77 -19.67
N ALA A 91 -4.90 6.88 -19.01
CA ALA A 91 -5.55 6.84 -17.72
C ALA A 91 -6.97 6.25 -17.87
N PRO A 92 -7.40 5.35 -16.98
CA PRO A 92 -8.78 4.89 -16.98
C PRO A 92 -9.73 6.08 -16.76
N ALA A 93 -10.96 5.96 -17.26
CA ALA A 93 -12.01 6.94 -17.00
C ALA A 93 -12.41 6.89 -15.52
N LEU A 94 -11.71 7.65 -14.68
CA LEU A 94 -11.98 7.79 -13.26
C LEU A 94 -13.00 8.89 -13.02
N ALA A 95 -13.79 8.72 -11.95
CA ALA A 95 -14.56 9.82 -11.42
C ALA A 95 -13.61 10.98 -11.06
N PRO A 96 -14.02 12.25 -11.25
CA PRO A 96 -13.23 13.39 -10.81
C PRO A 96 -12.87 13.25 -9.33
N PRO A 97 -11.65 13.63 -8.93
CA PRO A 97 -11.23 13.53 -7.53
C PRO A 97 -12.12 14.45 -6.67
N GLU A 98 -12.64 13.91 -5.58
CA GLU A 98 -13.47 14.68 -4.64
C GLU A 98 -12.62 15.61 -3.76
N VAL A 99 -11.34 15.27 -3.58
CA VAL A 99 -10.37 16.02 -2.77
C VAL A 99 -9.01 16.01 -3.46
N GLN A 100 -8.28 17.12 -3.37
CA GLN A 100 -6.88 17.16 -3.74
C GLN A 100 -6.01 16.87 -2.51
N VAL A 101 -5.06 15.96 -2.65
CA VAL A 101 -4.07 15.70 -1.59
C VAL A 101 -3.02 16.80 -1.65
N ASP A 102 -2.63 17.30 -0.48
CA ASP A 102 -1.54 18.26 -0.34
C ASP A 102 -0.22 17.68 -0.89
N PRO A 103 0.39 18.28 -1.92
CA PRO A 103 1.65 17.79 -2.50
C PRO A 103 2.79 17.71 -1.49
N ALA A 104 2.85 18.60 -0.50
CA ALA A 104 3.87 18.57 0.53
C ALA A 104 3.70 17.35 1.46
N LEU A 105 2.45 16.96 1.71
CA LEU A 105 2.13 15.76 2.49
C LEU A 105 2.50 14.48 1.73
N ILE A 106 2.24 14.44 0.41
CA ILE A 106 2.67 13.33 -0.46
C ILE A 106 4.19 13.18 -0.41
N ALA A 107 4.93 14.26 -0.64
CA ALA A 107 6.39 14.22 -0.65
C ALA A 107 6.95 13.70 0.69
N LYS A 108 6.33 14.11 1.80
CA LYS A 108 6.67 13.60 3.13
C LYS A 108 6.44 12.10 3.26
N TYR A 109 5.27 11.58 2.85
CA TYR A 109 4.99 10.15 2.93
C TYR A 109 5.88 9.31 2.01
N GLU A 110 6.22 9.82 0.82
CA GLU A 110 7.18 9.15 -0.07
C GLU A 110 8.58 9.09 0.55
N ASP A 111 9.02 10.16 1.21
CA ASP A 111 10.30 10.18 1.93
C ASP A 111 10.30 9.22 3.12
N GLU A 112 9.24 9.24 3.94
CA GLU A 112 9.06 8.28 5.05
C GLU A 112 9.07 6.83 4.55
N LEU A 113 8.44 6.55 3.41
CA LEU A 113 8.40 5.21 2.83
C LEU A 113 9.79 4.76 2.34
N LYS A 114 10.55 5.67 1.72
CA LYS A 114 11.94 5.41 1.29
C LYS A 114 12.85 5.15 2.50
N GLN A 115 12.70 5.93 3.57
CA GLN A 115 13.45 5.73 4.81
C GLN A 115 13.08 4.39 5.46
N ALA A 116 11.79 4.06 5.54
CA ALA A 116 11.31 2.82 6.13
C ALA A 116 11.73 1.56 5.35
N ALA A 117 11.91 1.68 4.03
CA ALA A 117 12.44 0.59 3.20
C ALA A 117 13.90 0.24 3.55
N ASN A 118 14.69 1.24 3.93
CA ASN A 118 16.11 1.09 4.29
C ASN A 118 16.32 0.78 5.79
N ALA A 119 15.33 1.01 6.63
CA ALA A 119 15.42 0.75 8.07
C ALA A 119 15.38 -0.77 8.38
N PRO A 120 16.05 -1.24 9.45
CA PRO A 120 15.87 -2.59 9.96
C PRO A 120 14.40 -2.88 10.26
N LEU A 121 13.97 -4.13 10.11
CA LEU A 121 12.65 -4.53 10.58
C LEU A 121 12.68 -4.55 12.12
N PRO A 122 11.65 -4.02 12.80
CA PRO A 122 11.53 -4.18 14.23
C PRO A 122 11.39 -5.67 14.59
N ASP A 123 11.90 -6.05 15.75
CA ASP A 123 11.81 -7.41 16.29
C ASP A 123 10.34 -7.80 16.48
N GLU A 124 10.01 -9.09 16.36
CA GLU A 124 8.62 -9.54 16.37
C GLU A 124 7.89 -9.24 17.69
N ASP A 125 8.63 -9.12 18.78
CA ASP A 125 8.11 -8.82 20.12
C ASP A 125 7.72 -7.34 20.32
N ASP A 126 8.18 -6.43 19.45
CA ASP A 126 7.83 -4.99 19.48
C ASP A 126 6.55 -4.68 18.70
N ALA A 127 5.97 -5.66 17.99
CA ALA A 127 4.81 -5.46 17.12
C ALA A 127 3.47 -5.31 17.86
N ASP A 128 3.45 -5.56 19.18
CA ASP A 128 2.27 -5.55 20.03
C ASP A 128 2.09 -4.26 20.87
N LEU A 129 2.98 -3.26 20.75
CA LEU A 129 2.87 -1.94 21.41
C LEU A 129 2.20 -0.87 20.53
#